data_AF-A0A8T0BU88-F1
#
_entry.id   AF-A0A8T0BU88-F1
#
_cell.length_a   1.000
_cell.length_b   1.000
_cell.length_c   1.000
_cell.angle_alpha   90.00
_cell.angle_beta   90.00
_cell.angle_gamma   90.00
#
_symmetry.space_group_name_H-M   'P 1'
#
loop_
_entity.id
_entity.type
_entity.pdbx_description
1 polymer ?
#
loop_
_entity_poly.entity_id
_entity_poly.type
_entity_poly.pdbx_seq_one_letter_code
_entity_poly.pdbx_strand_id
1 'polypeptide(L)'
;MHTHLVHYKVDLDIAGRDNSFESIDLKYVNFTNPWSSRHTIKQSILSRTQHETERSAAFRFGKKFPRYLHFYNPNQKNKWGHQKGYRIQFNSHANSVLPRGWKEENGIPWTRYPLAVTKHKDSEPTSSSIYTQNDPWEPVVSFEDYIRNNDNIVNQDLVAWVTVGFLHIPHSEDIPNTATPGNSVGFFLRPFNFFNEDPSLSSFNTVIVRPDEEGKPKVQRWTPEVVGHCVSEKPFFYNGTYAEV
;
A
#
# COMPACT_ATOMS: atom_id res chain seq x y z
N MET A 1 -18.67 10.80 -18.06
CA MET A 1 -18.00 10.73 -16.74
C MET A 1 -18.08 9.31 -16.24
N HIS A 2 -17.00 8.77 -15.69
CA HIS A 2 -16.94 7.45 -15.07
C HIS A 2 -15.87 7.44 -13.98
N THR A 3 -15.84 6.40 -13.14
CA THR A 3 -14.82 6.23 -12.10
C THR A 3 -14.10 4.92 -12.35
N HIS A 4 -12.77 4.96 -12.36
CA HIS A 4 -11.96 3.75 -12.35
C HIS A 4 -11.75 3.30 -10.91
N LEU A 5 -12.04 2.04 -10.61
CA LEU A 5 -11.72 1.39 -9.34
C LEU A 5 -11.06 0.05 -9.62
N VAL A 6 -9.98 -0.24 -8.89
CA VAL A 6 -9.21 -1.48 -8.98
C VAL A 6 -9.04 -2.03 -7.57
N HIS A 7 -9.24 -3.34 -7.43
CA HIS A 7 -9.17 -4.03 -6.14
C HIS A 7 -8.03 -5.05 -6.14
N TYR A 8 -7.16 -4.95 -5.14
CA TYR A 8 -6.01 -5.83 -4.97
C TYR A 8 -6.17 -6.70 -3.73
N LYS A 9 -5.93 -8.01 -3.89
CA LYS A 9 -5.62 -8.90 -2.76
C LYS A 9 -4.13 -8.78 -2.47
N VAL A 10 -3.77 -8.42 -1.25
CA VAL A 10 -2.39 -8.23 -0.79
C VAL A 10 -2.18 -9.09 0.44
N ASP A 11 -1.76 -10.31 0.20
CA ASP A 11 -1.53 -11.34 1.21
C ASP A 11 -0.10 -11.23 1.76
N LEU A 12 0.06 -10.67 2.96
CA LEU A 12 1.37 -10.29 3.50
C LEU A 12 1.81 -11.23 4.61
N ASP A 13 2.79 -12.09 4.32
CA ASP A 13 3.45 -12.96 5.30
C ASP A 13 4.73 -12.30 5.85
N ILE A 14 4.58 -11.37 6.79
CA ILE A 14 5.69 -10.60 7.33
C ILE A 14 6.49 -11.45 8.31
N ALA A 15 7.62 -11.98 7.85
CA ALA A 15 8.48 -12.87 8.65
C ALA A 15 7.70 -14.07 9.23
N GLY A 16 6.72 -14.58 8.47
CA GLY A 16 5.77 -15.61 8.88
C GLY A 16 4.32 -15.12 8.79
N ARG A 17 3.38 -16.06 8.94
CA ARG A 17 1.93 -15.81 8.79
C ARG A 17 1.30 -15.10 9.98
N ASP A 18 1.81 -15.30 11.19
CA ASP A 18 1.21 -14.73 12.39
C ASP A 18 1.49 -13.23 12.48
N ASN A 19 0.56 -12.41 11.99
CA ASN A 19 0.70 -10.97 11.84
C ASN A 19 -0.43 -10.22 12.57
N SER A 20 -0.21 -8.94 12.80
CA SER A 20 -1.18 -8.02 13.40
C SER A 20 -1.19 -6.71 12.62
N PHE A 21 -2.26 -5.94 12.76
CA PHE A 21 -2.44 -4.69 12.06
C PHE A 21 -2.63 -3.52 13.04
N GLU A 22 -1.92 -2.42 12.80
CA GLU A 22 -2.11 -1.16 13.50
C GLU A 22 -2.16 0.01 12.52
N SER A 23 -2.84 1.07 12.96
CA SER A 23 -2.74 2.38 12.34
C SER A 23 -1.90 3.32 13.19
N ILE A 24 -1.09 4.15 12.54
CA ILE A 24 -0.25 5.15 13.22
C ILE A 24 -0.59 6.54 12.68
N ASP A 25 -0.81 7.49 13.58
CA ASP A 25 -1.10 8.89 13.26
C ASP A 25 -0.37 9.81 14.24
N LEU A 26 -0.39 11.12 13.96
CA LEU A 26 0.08 12.15 14.85
C LEU A 26 -1.08 12.71 15.69
N LYS A 27 -0.86 12.86 16.99
CA LYS A 27 -1.71 13.62 17.89
C LYS A 27 -0.92 14.74 18.52
N TYR A 28 -1.57 15.87 18.80
CA TYR A 28 -0.92 16.96 19.53
C TYR A 28 -1.21 16.83 21.02
N VAL A 29 -0.15 16.94 21.83
CA VAL A 29 -0.25 17.12 23.27
C VAL A 29 0.18 18.52 23.64
N ASN A 30 -0.39 19.03 24.73
CA ASN A 30 -0.01 20.31 25.30
C ASN A 30 0.47 20.08 26.73
N PHE A 31 1.66 20.56 27.05
CA PHE A 31 2.25 20.41 28.39
C PHE A 31 3.11 21.62 28.74
N THR A 32 3.30 21.87 30.03
CA THR A 32 4.18 22.94 30.51
C THR A 32 5.61 22.69 30.05
N ASN A 33 6.29 23.73 29.54
CA ASN A 33 7.66 23.61 29.08
C ASN A 33 8.57 23.13 30.23
N PRO A 34 9.24 21.97 30.11
CA PRO A 34 10.07 21.39 31.18
C PRO A 34 11.23 22.28 31.61
N TRP A 35 11.67 23.19 30.73
CA TRP A 35 12.78 24.11 30.98
C TRP A 35 12.30 25.55 31.22
N SER A 36 10.99 25.82 31.20
CA SER A 36 10.41 27.13 31.49
C SER A 36 8.95 27.04 31.94
N SER A 37 8.72 27.03 33.26
CA SER A 37 7.39 26.84 33.86
C SER A 37 6.33 27.88 33.46
N ARG A 38 6.74 29.02 32.88
CA ARG A 38 5.84 30.08 32.40
C ARG A 38 5.31 29.86 30.99
N HIS A 39 5.81 28.87 30.27
CA HIS A 39 5.45 28.61 28.87
C HIS A 39 4.86 27.22 28.68
N THR A 40 4.14 27.03 27.57
CA THR A 40 3.59 25.73 27.16
C THR A 40 4.17 25.30 25.82
N ILE A 41 4.28 23.98 25.63
CA ILE A 41 4.72 23.38 24.38
C ILE A 41 3.55 22.57 23.81
N LYS A 42 3.20 22.87 22.56
CA LYS A 42 2.30 22.03 21.76
C LYS A 42 3.14 21.16 20.83
N GLN A 43 3.24 19.87 21.14
CA GLN A 43 4.10 18.94 20.42
C GLN A 43 3.29 17.82 19.78
N SER A 44 3.71 17.36 18.60
CA SER A 44 3.18 16.15 18.00
C SER A 44 3.80 14.90 18.63
N ILE A 45 2.97 13.93 19.00
CA ILE A 45 3.36 12.59 19.43
C ILE A 45 2.82 11.55 18.44
N LEU A 46 3.48 10.39 18.39
CA LEU A 46 2.97 9.22 17.67
C LEU A 46 1.81 8.59 18.48
N SER A 47 0.68 8.40 17.82
CA SER A 47 -0.46 7.65 18.33
C SER A 47 -0.59 6.36 17.53
N ARG A 48 -0.48 5.23 18.22
CA ARG A 48 -0.71 3.90 17.63
C ARG A 48 -2.09 3.40 18.03
N THR A 49 -2.74 2.68 17.13
CA THR A 49 -4.03 2.06 17.39
C THR A 49 -4.02 0.69 16.73
N GLN A 50 -3.90 -0.35 17.56
CA GLN A 50 -4.02 -1.73 17.13
C GLN A 50 -5.49 -2.02 16.81
N HIS A 51 -5.72 -2.70 15.70
CA HIS A 51 -7.04 -3.15 15.29
C HIS A 51 -7.14 -4.64 15.57
N GLU A 52 -8.09 -5.01 16.42
CA GLU A 52 -8.19 -6.39 16.91
C GLU A 52 -9.17 -7.25 16.10
N THR A 53 -10.07 -6.62 15.35
CA THR A 53 -11.08 -7.30 14.54
C THR A 53 -11.16 -6.76 13.12
N GLU A 54 -11.66 -7.57 12.18
CA GLU A 54 -11.81 -7.19 10.76
C GLU A 54 -12.60 -5.89 10.58
N ARG A 55 -13.71 -5.69 11.31
CA ARG A 55 -14.50 -4.44 11.21
C ARG A 55 -13.74 -3.22 11.70
N SER A 56 -12.87 -3.36 12.70
CA SER A 56 -12.04 -2.24 13.17
C SER A 56 -11.00 -1.83 12.12
N ALA A 57 -10.52 -2.79 11.33
CA ALA A 57 -9.58 -2.59 10.24
C ALA A 57 -10.22 -2.37 8.85
N ALA A 58 -11.55 -2.24 8.77
CA ALA A 58 -12.29 -1.96 7.55
C ALA A 58 -12.57 -0.44 7.42
N PHE A 59 -11.63 0.28 6.80
CA PHE A 59 -11.74 1.72 6.62
C PHE A 59 -12.65 2.06 5.46
N ARG A 60 -13.60 2.98 5.66
CA ARG A 60 -14.54 3.43 4.62
C ARG A 60 -14.12 4.75 4.00
N PHE A 61 -14.44 4.93 2.72
CA PHE A 61 -14.34 6.24 2.07
C PHE A 61 -15.19 7.31 2.80
N GLY A 62 -14.76 8.57 2.73
CA GLY A 62 -15.41 9.69 3.41
C GLY A 62 -15.14 9.77 4.93
N LYS A 63 -14.40 8.82 5.50
CA LYS A 63 -13.89 8.89 6.88
C LYS A 63 -12.42 9.26 6.88
N LYS A 64 -11.92 9.72 8.03
CA LYS A 64 -10.50 10.03 8.22
C LYS A 64 -9.69 8.74 8.02
N PHE A 65 -8.87 8.72 6.99
CA PHE A 65 -7.98 7.60 6.68
C PHE A 65 -6.65 7.75 7.43
N PRO A 66 -6.10 6.70 8.06
CA PRO A 66 -4.83 6.80 8.77
C PRO A 66 -3.66 7.10 7.85
N ARG A 67 -2.63 7.80 8.38
CA ARG A 67 -1.43 8.14 7.61
C ARG A 67 -0.49 6.94 7.42
N TYR A 68 -0.48 6.03 8.39
CA TYR A 68 0.33 4.81 8.36
C TYR A 68 -0.57 3.62 8.62
N LEU A 69 -0.51 2.66 7.70
CA LEU A 69 -1.24 1.39 7.74
C LEU A 69 -0.16 0.31 7.84
N HIS A 70 0.03 -0.23 9.04
CA HIS A 70 1.22 -0.99 9.39
C HIS A 70 0.83 -2.42 9.77
N PHE A 71 1.32 -3.36 8.97
CA PHE A 71 1.26 -4.79 9.26
C PHE A 71 2.58 -5.18 9.90
N TYR A 72 2.51 -5.94 10.99
CA TYR A 72 3.70 -6.34 11.72
C TYR A 72 3.56 -7.73 12.31
N ASN A 73 4.70 -8.38 12.50
CA ASN A 73 4.78 -9.65 13.21
C ASN A 73 5.10 -9.37 14.68
N PRO A 74 4.19 -9.68 15.63
CA PRO A 74 4.41 -9.39 17.05
C PRO A 74 5.48 -10.28 17.70
N ASN A 75 5.88 -11.36 17.03
CA ASN A 75 6.84 -12.35 17.52
C ASN A 75 8.27 -12.08 17.01
N GLN A 76 8.45 -11.11 16.10
CA GLN A 76 9.71 -10.86 15.42
C GLN A 76 10.12 -9.40 15.55
N LYS A 77 11.25 -9.16 16.23
CA LYS A 77 11.80 -7.82 16.44
C LYS A 77 13.09 -7.59 15.64
N ASN A 78 13.35 -6.35 15.27
CA ASN A 78 14.65 -5.93 14.76
C ASN A 78 15.66 -5.69 15.92
N LYS A 79 16.91 -5.34 15.58
CA LYS A 79 17.98 -5.11 16.57
C LYS A 79 17.69 -3.98 17.58
N TRP A 80 16.70 -3.14 17.28
CA TRP A 80 16.27 -2.00 18.10
C TRP A 80 15.05 -2.31 18.97
N GLY A 81 14.55 -3.54 18.94
CA GLY A 81 13.39 -3.96 19.74
C GLY A 81 12.03 -3.57 19.14
N HIS A 82 11.99 -3.02 17.93
CA HIS A 82 10.75 -2.73 17.22
C HIS A 82 10.26 -3.97 16.45
N GLN A 83 8.94 -4.17 16.41
CA GLN A 83 8.35 -5.26 15.63
C GLN A 83 8.64 -5.08 14.13
N LYS A 84 8.99 -6.17 13.46
CA LYS A 84 9.24 -6.18 12.02
C LYS A 84 7.93 -6.03 11.28
N GLY A 85 7.88 -5.11 10.33
CA GLY A 85 6.66 -4.79 9.62
C GLY A 85 6.84 -4.21 8.24
N TYR A 86 5.74 -4.17 7.50
CA TYR A 86 5.60 -3.47 6.24
C TYR A 86 4.41 -2.53 6.35
N ARG A 87 4.54 -1.34 5.74
CA ARG A 87 3.44 -0.40 5.62
C ARG A 87 2.89 -0.37 4.20
N ILE A 88 1.57 -0.23 4.10
CA ILE A 88 0.89 0.08 2.85
C ILE A 88 0.81 1.61 2.72
N GLN A 89 1.36 2.16 1.64
CA GLN A 89 1.29 3.58 1.31
C GLN A 89 0.49 3.77 0.01
N PHE A 90 -0.64 4.44 0.09
CA PHE A 90 -1.57 4.63 -1.02
C PHE A 90 -1.12 5.71 -2.02
N ASN A 91 -1.46 5.50 -3.28
CA ASN A 91 -1.52 6.50 -4.34
C ASN A 91 -2.85 6.36 -5.08
N SER A 92 -3.89 7.06 -4.62
CA SER A 92 -5.26 6.88 -5.09
C SER A 92 -6.08 8.15 -4.91
N HIS A 93 -7.03 8.38 -5.82
CA HIS A 93 -8.06 9.41 -5.76
C HIS A 93 -9.47 8.78 -5.73
N ALA A 94 -9.56 7.51 -5.33
CA ALA A 94 -10.82 6.78 -5.26
C ALA A 94 -11.75 7.36 -4.19
N ASN A 95 -13.04 7.18 -4.43
CA ASN A 95 -14.08 7.43 -3.46
C ASN A 95 -15.21 6.42 -3.69
N SER A 96 -16.15 6.34 -2.74
CA SER A 96 -17.38 5.55 -2.93
C SER A 96 -18.15 6.07 -4.13
N VAL A 97 -18.60 5.16 -5.01
CA VAL A 97 -19.29 5.53 -6.26
C VAL A 97 -20.79 5.27 -6.16
N LEU A 98 -21.18 4.05 -5.82
CA LEU A 98 -22.59 3.68 -5.70
C LEU A 98 -23.07 3.78 -4.23
N PRO A 99 -24.35 4.12 -3.99
CA PRO A 99 -24.92 4.05 -2.66
C PRO A 99 -24.89 2.63 -2.11
N ARG A 100 -24.59 2.49 -0.82
CA ARG A 100 -24.50 1.19 -0.15
C ARG A 100 -25.82 0.42 -0.21
N GLY A 101 -25.76 -0.82 -0.68
CA GLY A 101 -26.89 -1.73 -0.80
C GLY A 101 -27.80 -1.45 -2.00
N TRP A 102 -27.41 -0.54 -2.89
CA TRP A 102 -28.20 -0.23 -4.06
C TRP A 102 -27.89 -1.20 -5.20
N LYS A 103 -28.83 -2.12 -5.47
CA LYS A 103 -28.90 -2.95 -6.69
C LYS A 103 -27.53 -3.49 -7.13
N GLU A 104 -26.91 -2.88 -8.14
CA GLU A 104 -25.65 -3.32 -8.75
C GLU A 104 -24.44 -3.18 -7.83
N GLU A 105 -24.51 -2.32 -6.80
CA GLU A 105 -23.45 -2.16 -5.80
C GLU A 105 -23.19 -3.44 -5.01
N ASN A 106 -24.20 -4.33 -4.92
CA ASN A 106 -24.05 -5.64 -4.30
C ASN A 106 -22.96 -6.48 -4.96
N GLY A 107 -22.69 -6.29 -6.26
CA GLY A 107 -21.63 -6.97 -7.01
C GLY A 107 -20.23 -6.40 -6.75
N ILE A 108 -20.11 -5.20 -6.20
CA ILE A 108 -18.82 -4.52 -5.95
C ILE A 108 -18.69 -3.93 -4.54
N PRO A 109 -19.05 -4.64 -3.45
CA PRO A 109 -19.07 -4.08 -2.10
C PRO A 109 -17.67 -3.76 -1.56
N TRP A 110 -16.61 -4.29 -2.17
CA TRP A 110 -15.23 -3.91 -1.91
C TRP A 110 -14.96 -2.41 -2.19
N THR A 111 -15.72 -1.79 -3.09
CA THR A 111 -15.59 -0.36 -3.43
C THR A 111 -15.94 0.59 -2.28
N ARG A 112 -16.52 0.08 -1.20
CA ARG A 112 -16.79 0.84 0.04
C ARG A 112 -15.51 1.19 0.81
N TYR A 113 -14.43 0.43 0.59
CA TYR A 113 -13.27 0.41 1.46
C TYR A 113 -11.98 0.76 0.68
N PRO A 114 -11.27 1.85 0.99
CA PRO A 114 -9.88 2.03 0.53
C PRO A 114 -8.97 0.89 1.03
N LEU A 115 -9.17 0.46 2.28
CA LEU A 115 -8.48 -0.69 2.87
C LEU A 115 -9.45 -1.45 3.77
N ALA A 116 -9.49 -2.76 3.63
CA ALA A 116 -9.99 -3.67 4.65
C ALA A 116 -8.95 -4.76 4.95
N VAL A 117 -8.94 -5.25 6.18
CA VAL A 117 -8.06 -6.35 6.60
C VAL A 117 -8.92 -7.49 7.10
N THR A 118 -8.73 -8.67 6.51
CA THR A 118 -9.45 -9.89 6.89
C THR A 118 -8.47 -10.95 7.33
N LYS A 119 -8.95 -11.94 8.08
CA LYS A 119 -8.20 -13.16 8.31
C LYS A 119 -8.14 -13.97 7.02
N HIS A 120 -6.98 -14.55 6.68
CA HIS A 120 -6.87 -15.43 5.51
C HIS A 120 -7.76 -16.66 5.65
N LYS A 121 -8.47 -17.02 4.57
CA LYS A 121 -9.25 -18.25 4.42
C LYS A 121 -9.19 -18.75 2.98
N ASP A 122 -9.02 -20.06 2.81
CA ASP A 122 -9.03 -20.69 1.48
C ASP A 122 -10.38 -20.56 0.76
N SER A 123 -11.47 -20.40 1.51
CA SER A 123 -12.82 -20.15 1.00
C SER A 123 -13.06 -18.71 0.53
N GLU A 124 -12.12 -17.79 0.77
CA GLU A 124 -12.20 -16.38 0.39
C GLU A 124 -11.07 -16.00 -0.59
N PRO A 125 -10.88 -16.75 -1.71
CA PRO A 125 -9.69 -16.60 -2.56
C PRO A 125 -9.71 -15.30 -3.38
N THR A 126 -10.89 -14.80 -3.73
CA THR A 126 -11.11 -13.63 -4.58
C THR A 126 -12.13 -12.69 -3.94
N SER A 127 -12.17 -11.44 -4.37
CA SER A 127 -13.15 -10.43 -3.93
C SER A 127 -14.23 -10.12 -4.98
N SER A 128 -14.17 -10.82 -6.12
CA SER A 128 -15.11 -10.75 -7.23
C SER A 128 -15.05 -12.07 -8.03
N SER A 129 -15.84 -12.19 -9.09
CA SER A 129 -15.86 -13.34 -9.99
C SER A 129 -16.10 -12.91 -11.45
N ILE A 130 -15.84 -13.80 -12.40
CA ILE A 130 -16.19 -13.57 -13.82
C ILE A 130 -17.71 -13.44 -14.04
N TYR A 131 -18.53 -13.94 -13.12
CA TYR A 131 -20.00 -13.96 -13.23
C TYR A 131 -20.64 -12.64 -12.75
N THR A 132 -19.96 -11.91 -11.86
CA THR A 132 -20.45 -10.67 -11.24
C THR A 132 -20.81 -9.60 -12.27
N GLN A 133 -20.18 -9.59 -13.44
CA GLN A 133 -20.47 -8.63 -14.50
C GLN A 133 -21.89 -8.78 -15.07
N ASN A 134 -22.37 -10.03 -15.20
CA ASN A 134 -23.65 -10.32 -15.84
C ASN A 134 -24.80 -10.41 -14.83
N ASP A 135 -24.50 -10.68 -13.56
CA ASP A 135 -25.45 -10.61 -12.46
C ASP A 135 -24.83 -9.96 -11.22
N PRO A 136 -24.75 -8.61 -11.18
CA PRO A 136 -24.25 -7.89 -10.01
C PRO A 136 -25.29 -7.81 -8.88
N TRP A 137 -26.54 -8.22 -9.10
CA TRP A 137 -27.60 -8.14 -8.09
C TRP A 137 -27.56 -9.34 -7.15
N GLU A 138 -27.20 -10.52 -7.67
CA GLU A 138 -26.99 -11.77 -6.92
C GLU A 138 -25.58 -12.34 -7.17
N PRO A 139 -24.51 -11.66 -6.73
CA PRO A 139 -23.15 -12.07 -7.05
C PRO A 139 -22.75 -13.36 -6.31
N VAL A 140 -22.00 -14.21 -7.00
CA VAL A 140 -21.43 -15.45 -6.42
C VAL A 140 -20.44 -15.14 -5.28
N VAL A 141 -19.79 -13.98 -5.32
CA VAL A 141 -18.84 -13.52 -4.30
C VAL A 141 -19.27 -12.14 -3.80
N SER A 142 -19.50 -12.02 -2.49
CA SER A 142 -19.80 -10.76 -1.82
C SER A 142 -18.69 -10.45 -0.81
N PHE A 143 -17.83 -9.48 -1.15
CA PHE A 143 -16.70 -9.11 -0.29
C PHE A 143 -17.11 -8.61 1.11
N GLU A 144 -18.31 -8.05 1.28
CA GLU A 144 -18.80 -7.62 2.61
C GLU A 144 -18.93 -8.82 3.58
N ASP A 145 -19.15 -10.03 3.07
CA ASP A 145 -19.29 -11.23 3.90
C ASP A 145 -18.00 -11.55 4.66
N TYR A 146 -16.82 -11.19 4.10
CA TYR A 146 -15.50 -11.43 4.69
C TYR A 146 -15.22 -10.52 5.90
N ILE A 147 -16.00 -9.45 6.06
CA ILE A 147 -15.88 -8.48 7.17
C ILE A 147 -17.01 -8.70 8.19
N ARG A 148 -18.11 -9.33 7.77
CA ARG A 148 -19.33 -9.44 8.57
C ARG A 148 -19.17 -10.38 9.77
N ASN A 149 -18.45 -11.47 9.61
CA ASN A 149 -18.01 -12.39 10.67
C ASN A 149 -17.20 -11.68 11.77
N ASN A 150 -16.43 -10.64 11.42
CA ASN A 150 -15.67 -9.82 12.38
C ASN A 150 -14.69 -10.66 13.20
N ASP A 151 -13.94 -11.53 12.53
CA ASP A 151 -12.96 -12.40 13.17
C ASP A 151 -11.88 -11.57 13.87
N ASN A 152 -11.21 -12.19 14.84
CA ASN A 152 -10.01 -11.63 15.43
C ASN A 152 -8.86 -11.64 14.39
N ILE A 153 -8.12 -10.53 14.32
CA ILE A 153 -6.98 -10.34 13.39
C ILE A 153 -5.65 -10.10 14.13
N VAL A 154 -5.58 -10.44 15.42
CA VAL A 154 -4.37 -10.33 16.23
C VAL A 154 -3.57 -11.61 16.14
N ASN A 155 -2.33 -11.49 15.67
CA ASN A 155 -1.40 -12.60 15.53
C ASN A 155 -2.01 -13.75 14.70
N GLN A 156 -2.57 -13.41 13.55
CA GLN A 156 -3.21 -14.32 12.59
C GLN A 156 -2.60 -14.13 11.20
N ASP A 157 -2.89 -15.05 10.30
CA ASP A 157 -2.67 -14.90 8.86
C ASP A 157 -3.63 -13.83 8.30
N LEU A 158 -3.10 -12.74 7.74
CA LEU A 158 -3.85 -11.53 7.37
C LEU A 158 -3.77 -11.21 5.88
N VAL A 159 -4.92 -10.89 5.30
CA VAL A 159 -5.03 -10.38 3.94
C VAL A 159 -5.44 -8.91 3.98
N ALA A 160 -4.68 -8.06 3.31
CA ALA A 160 -5.06 -6.69 3.03
C ALA A 160 -5.79 -6.61 1.67
N TRP A 161 -6.95 -5.96 1.67
CA TRP A 161 -7.76 -5.72 0.48
C TRP A 161 -7.74 -4.23 0.17
N VAL A 162 -7.12 -3.87 -0.95
CA VAL A 162 -6.77 -2.47 -1.27
C VAL A 162 -7.55 -2.00 -2.49
N THR A 163 -8.36 -0.96 -2.31
CA THR A 163 -9.07 -0.30 -3.41
C THR A 163 -8.37 1.00 -3.80
N VAL A 164 -8.00 1.12 -5.07
CA VAL A 164 -7.43 2.34 -5.65
C VAL A 164 -8.20 2.75 -6.90
N GLY A 165 -8.09 4.01 -7.30
CA GLY A 165 -8.92 4.52 -8.38
C GLY A 165 -8.92 6.04 -8.50
N PHE A 166 -9.74 6.55 -9.42
CA PHE A 166 -9.91 7.98 -9.67
C PHE A 166 -11.20 8.26 -10.46
N LEU A 167 -11.77 9.44 -10.27
CA LEU A 167 -12.85 9.96 -11.11
C LEU A 167 -12.27 10.45 -12.43
N HIS A 168 -12.90 10.07 -13.54
CA HIS A 168 -12.53 10.50 -14.87
C HIS A 168 -13.72 11.24 -15.52
N ILE A 169 -13.55 12.55 -15.67
CA ILE A 169 -14.40 13.39 -16.51
C ILE A 169 -13.62 13.59 -17.81
N PRO A 170 -13.95 12.87 -18.89
CA PRO A 170 -13.18 12.99 -20.13
C PRO A 170 -13.17 14.42 -20.65
N HIS A 171 -12.05 14.81 -21.24
CA HIS A 171 -11.83 16.15 -21.79
C HIS A 171 -11.13 16.08 -23.17
N SER A 172 -10.94 17.23 -23.82
CA SER A 172 -10.45 17.30 -25.21
C SER A 172 -9.12 16.59 -25.45
N GLU A 173 -8.23 16.61 -24.46
CA GLU A 173 -6.91 16.01 -24.50
C GLU A 173 -6.94 14.47 -24.38
N ASP A 174 -8.10 13.86 -24.14
CA ASP A 174 -8.29 12.40 -24.22
C ASP A 174 -8.45 11.88 -25.65
N ILE A 175 -8.53 12.76 -26.65
CA ILE A 175 -8.61 12.39 -28.06
C ILE A 175 -7.20 12.41 -28.67
N PRO A 176 -6.73 11.31 -29.29
CA PRO A 176 -7.45 10.06 -29.60
C PRO A 176 -7.44 9.02 -28.47
N ASN A 177 -6.57 9.18 -27.48
CA ASN A 177 -6.46 8.28 -26.34
C ASN A 177 -6.16 9.06 -25.06
N THR A 178 -6.76 8.64 -23.96
CA THR A 178 -6.34 9.06 -22.61
C THR A 178 -4.87 8.72 -22.39
N ALA A 179 -4.07 9.73 -22.10
CA ALA A 179 -2.65 9.58 -21.86
C ALA A 179 -2.37 9.04 -20.44
N THR A 180 -1.22 8.39 -20.25
CA THR A 180 -0.81 7.83 -18.96
C THR A 180 -0.35 8.84 -17.89
N PRO A 181 0.25 10.01 -18.21
CA PRO A 181 0.72 10.95 -17.18
C PRO A 181 -0.43 11.43 -16.29
N GLY A 182 -0.29 11.24 -14.97
CA GLY A 182 -1.33 11.62 -14.00
C GLY A 182 -2.46 10.61 -13.81
N ASN A 183 -2.59 9.61 -14.69
CA ASN A 183 -3.66 8.59 -14.66
C ASN A 183 -3.25 7.26 -14.02
N SER A 184 -2.14 7.25 -13.27
CA SER A 184 -1.66 6.07 -12.55
C SER A 184 -2.11 6.07 -11.09
N VAL A 185 -2.63 4.93 -10.62
CA VAL A 185 -2.98 4.69 -9.22
C VAL A 185 -2.40 3.36 -8.75
N GLY A 186 -2.25 3.20 -7.43
CA GLY A 186 -1.65 2.02 -6.84
C GLY A 186 -1.27 2.24 -5.39
N PHE A 187 -0.33 1.45 -4.92
CA PHE A 187 0.21 1.56 -3.56
C PHE A 187 1.64 1.03 -3.53
N PHE A 188 2.35 1.34 -2.46
CA PHE A 188 3.66 0.79 -2.16
C PHE A 188 3.58 -0.08 -0.91
N LEU A 189 4.27 -1.21 -0.95
CA LEU A 189 4.66 -1.97 0.22
C LEU A 189 6.05 -1.52 0.62
N ARG A 190 6.20 -0.95 1.81
CA ARG A 190 7.48 -0.40 2.28
C ARG A 190 7.88 -1.04 3.59
N PRO A 191 9.14 -1.51 3.75
CA PRO A 191 9.59 -2.03 5.02
C PRO A 191 9.52 -0.92 6.07
N PHE A 192 9.01 -1.26 7.25
CA PHE A 192 8.91 -0.38 8.40
C PHE A 192 9.40 -1.13 9.62
N ASN A 193 10.63 -0.83 10.06
CA ASN A 193 11.34 -1.59 11.09
C ASN A 193 11.59 -3.08 10.77
N PHE A 194 11.35 -3.53 9.53
CA PHE A 194 11.62 -4.92 9.13
C PHE A 194 13.11 -5.28 9.18
N PHE A 195 13.93 -4.43 8.55
CA PHE A 195 15.38 -4.56 8.55
C PHE A 195 15.99 -3.77 9.72
N ASN A 196 17.27 -4.04 9.97
CA ASN A 196 18.04 -3.37 11.02
C ASN A 196 18.53 -1.97 10.60
N GLU A 197 18.55 -1.70 9.30
CA GLU A 197 18.97 -0.47 8.61
C GLU A 197 18.47 -0.52 7.17
N ASP A 198 18.83 0.46 6.34
CA ASP A 198 18.44 0.45 4.92
C ASP A 198 19.06 -0.75 4.19
N PRO A 199 18.24 -1.69 3.66
CA PRO A 199 18.76 -2.85 2.93
C PRO A 199 19.52 -2.46 1.64
N SER A 200 19.29 -1.25 1.11
CA SER A 200 19.98 -0.76 -0.10
C SER A 200 21.48 -0.49 0.12
N LEU A 201 21.94 -0.41 1.38
CA LEU A 201 23.37 -0.26 1.72
C LEU A 201 24.26 -1.38 1.16
N SER A 202 23.68 -2.54 0.87
CA SER A 202 24.38 -3.66 0.22
C SER A 202 24.65 -3.44 -1.28
N SER A 203 24.10 -2.39 -1.88
CA SER A 203 24.26 -2.07 -3.30
C SER A 203 25.66 -1.51 -3.61
N PHE A 204 26.33 -2.13 -4.57
CA PHE A 204 27.61 -1.65 -5.11
C PHE A 204 27.48 -0.41 -6.01
N ASN A 205 26.26 0.01 -6.34
CA ASN A 205 26.01 1.18 -7.19
C ASN A 205 26.18 2.52 -6.46
N THR A 206 26.41 2.49 -5.14
CA THR A 206 26.70 3.69 -4.36
C THR A 206 28.04 4.31 -4.80
N VAL A 207 28.06 5.63 -4.97
CA VAL A 207 29.27 6.40 -5.25
C VAL A 207 29.44 7.42 -4.12
N ILE A 208 30.65 7.51 -3.57
CA ILE A 208 30.96 8.48 -2.53
C ILE A 208 32.12 9.36 -2.97
N VAL A 209 31.94 10.68 -2.94
CA VAL A 209 32.97 11.66 -3.28
C VAL A 209 33.41 12.37 -2.00
N ARG A 210 34.72 12.32 -1.70
CA ARG A 210 35.33 13.00 -0.55
C ARG A 210 36.60 13.73 -0.99
N PRO A 211 37.00 14.84 -0.37
CA PRO A 211 38.32 15.41 -0.62
C PRO A 211 39.43 14.47 -0.15
N ASP A 212 40.57 14.47 -0.85
CA ASP A 212 41.84 13.92 -0.36
C ASP A 212 42.60 14.96 0.51
N GLU A 213 43.83 14.64 0.91
CA GLU A 213 44.64 15.47 1.80
C GLU A 213 45.00 16.83 1.15
N GLU A 214 45.07 16.88 -0.18
CA GLU A 214 45.30 18.10 -0.97
C GLU A 214 44.00 18.84 -1.34
N GLY A 215 42.85 18.35 -0.86
CA GLY A 215 41.53 18.94 -1.14
C GLY A 215 40.95 18.60 -2.52
N LYS A 216 41.56 17.67 -3.28
CA LYS A 216 41.04 17.21 -4.57
C LYS A 216 39.95 16.15 -4.38
N PRO A 217 38.96 16.06 -5.28
CA PRO A 217 37.89 15.08 -5.15
C PRO A 217 38.39 13.65 -5.42
N LYS A 218 38.29 12.79 -4.41
CA LYS A 218 38.48 11.34 -4.49
C LYS A 218 37.13 10.64 -4.62
N VAL A 219 36.94 9.93 -5.73
CA VAL A 219 35.71 9.19 -6.02
C VAL A 219 35.89 7.72 -5.60
N GLN A 220 35.13 7.29 -4.60
CA GLN A 220 35.05 5.90 -4.17
C GLN A 220 33.87 5.21 -4.87
N ARG A 221 34.15 4.12 -5.60
CA ARG A 221 33.18 3.28 -6.29
C ARG A 221 33.36 1.82 -5.87
N TRP A 222 32.30 1.02 -5.97
CA TRP A 222 32.35 -0.45 -5.86
C TRP A 222 32.00 -1.14 -7.18
N THR A 223 31.86 -0.35 -8.24
CA THR A 223 31.68 -0.78 -9.63
C THR A 223 32.79 -0.17 -10.49
N PRO A 224 33.08 -0.75 -11.67
CA PRO A 224 33.98 -0.14 -12.64
C PRO A 224 33.56 1.29 -12.97
N GLU A 225 34.52 2.18 -13.16
CA GLU A 225 34.26 3.56 -13.57
C GLU A 225 33.62 3.64 -14.96
N VAL A 226 34.02 2.72 -15.85
CA VAL A 226 33.49 2.58 -17.20
C VAL A 226 32.83 1.21 -17.33
N VAL A 227 31.54 1.20 -17.68
CA VAL A 227 30.84 -0.02 -18.08
C VAL A 227 31.20 -0.28 -19.55
N GLY A 228 31.87 -1.39 -19.86
CA GLY A 228 32.23 -1.74 -21.24
C GLY A 228 31.00 -2.05 -22.12
N HIS A 229 31.10 -1.72 -23.42
CA HIS A 229 30.17 -1.93 -24.54
C HIS A 229 28.66 -1.75 -24.24
N CYS A 230 28.11 -0.60 -24.64
CA CYS A 230 26.83 -0.09 -24.13
C CYS A 230 25.61 -0.20 -25.06
N VAL A 231 25.64 -0.97 -26.16
CA VAL A 231 24.50 -0.99 -27.12
C VAL A 231 24.22 -2.41 -27.61
N SER A 232 22.97 -2.84 -27.45
CA SER A 232 22.45 -4.06 -28.07
C SER A 232 22.32 -3.85 -29.58
N GLU A 233 22.83 -4.77 -30.39
CA GLU A 233 22.68 -4.73 -31.86
C GLU A 233 21.27 -5.15 -32.35
N LYS A 234 20.42 -5.62 -31.44
CA LYS A 234 19.07 -6.07 -31.80
C LYS A 234 18.13 -4.88 -32.04
N PRO A 235 17.56 -4.73 -33.25
CA PRO A 235 16.52 -3.73 -33.50
C PRO A 235 15.21 -4.11 -32.80
N PHE A 236 14.30 -3.15 -32.69
CA PHE A 236 12.93 -3.37 -32.22
C PHE A 236 12.23 -4.43 -33.09
N PHE A 237 11.49 -5.34 -32.45
CA PHE A 237 10.70 -6.38 -33.12
C PHE A 237 9.28 -6.44 -32.55
N TYR A 238 8.28 -6.58 -33.41
CA TYR A 238 6.88 -6.72 -33.05
C TYR A 238 6.20 -7.75 -33.96
N ASN A 239 5.73 -8.86 -33.39
CA ASN A 239 4.98 -9.88 -34.13
C ASN A 239 3.51 -9.44 -34.31
N GLY A 240 2.85 -9.05 -33.22
CA GLY A 240 1.46 -8.59 -33.25
C GLY A 240 0.41 -9.68 -33.45
N THR A 241 0.78 -10.95 -33.67
CA THR A 241 -0.16 -12.06 -33.81
C THR A 241 -0.28 -12.91 -32.52
N TYR A 242 -1.47 -13.46 -32.30
CA TYR A 242 -1.76 -14.48 -31.29
C TYR A 242 -2.50 -15.63 -31.99
N ALA A 243 -1.85 -16.78 -32.11
CA ALA A 243 -2.41 -17.98 -32.73
C ALA A 243 -1.99 -19.20 -31.90
N GLU A 244 -2.84 -20.23 -31.85
CA GLU A 244 -2.45 -21.53 -31.29
C GLU A 244 -1.31 -22.11 -32.15
N VAL A 245 -0.24 -22.55 -31.48
CA VAL A 245 0.95 -23.17 -32.10
C VAL A 245 0.81 -24.68 -32.07
#